data_AF-A0A453IXX7-F1
#
_entry.id   AF-A0A453IXX7-F1
#
_cell.length_a   1.000
_cell.length_b   1.000
_cell.length_c   1.000
_cell.angle_alpha   90.00
_cell.angle_beta   90.00
_cell.angle_gamma   90.00
#
_symmetry.space_group_name_H-M   'P 1'
#
loop_
_entity.id
_entity.type
_entity.pdbx_description
1 polymer ?
#
loop_
_entity_poly.entity_id
_entity_poly.type
_entity_poly.pdbx_seq_one_letter_code
_entity_poly.pdbx_strand_id
1 'polypeptide(L)'
;MKRGVNEKGRVANDVETEQIVFEDTPDDIPSQITSVVQHRGSIPLVWFQETSRLNIRPEITLKSDVDYKATRLHFENLVLRYGNPIVILNLIKTREKKPRESLLRAEFAKAIHYINKGLPDDKRLKFLHMDLSKLSRRKGTNVLGLLNKVASDVLELTDLLHCEITISSKPLDASSGQGSCDIKINDDFCAATMVPLLLQKGVLRTNCIDCLDRTNVAQFAYGLAALGRQLHVLKLTEEPKIDLHD
;
A
#
# COMPACT_ATOMS: atom_id res chain seq x y z
N MET A 1 -2.19 -20.94 11.65
CA MET A 1 -2.01 -20.68 10.21
C MET A 1 -0.96 -19.59 10.06
N LYS A 2 0.17 -19.82 9.37
CA LYS A 2 1.25 -18.81 9.24
C LYS A 2 1.16 -17.99 7.93
N ARG A 3 0.34 -18.39 6.96
CA ARG A 3 0.21 -17.79 5.61
C ARG A 3 -1.23 -17.88 5.11
N GLY A 4 -1.58 -17.08 4.10
CA GLY A 4 -2.94 -17.02 3.55
C GLY A 4 -3.90 -16.19 4.38
N VAL A 5 -5.19 -16.26 4.03
CA VAL A 5 -6.31 -15.58 4.68
C VAL A 5 -7.06 -16.54 5.60
N ASN A 6 -7.56 -16.04 6.73
CA ASN A 6 -8.48 -16.77 7.62
C ASN A 6 -9.94 -16.38 7.38
N GLU A 7 -10.87 -17.05 8.07
CA GLU A 7 -12.32 -16.82 7.95
C GLU A 7 -12.77 -15.40 8.31
N LYS A 8 -11.95 -14.64 9.06
CA LYS A 8 -12.21 -13.23 9.40
C LYS A 8 -11.64 -12.25 8.37
N GLY A 9 -11.17 -12.73 7.22
CA GLY A 9 -10.54 -11.90 6.19
C GLY A 9 -9.17 -11.34 6.59
N ARG A 10 -8.52 -11.89 7.62
CA ARG A 10 -7.19 -11.46 8.06
C ARG A 10 -6.12 -12.31 7.37
N VAL A 11 -5.14 -11.66 6.75
CA VAL A 11 -3.99 -12.35 6.17
C VAL A 11 -2.81 -12.38 7.14
N ALA A 12 -1.91 -13.33 6.94
CA ALA A 12 -0.60 -13.27 7.59
C ALA A 12 0.33 -12.24 6.92
N ASN A 13 1.37 -11.82 7.65
CA ASN A 13 2.34 -10.82 7.19
C ASN A 13 1.68 -9.52 6.69
N ASP A 14 0.58 -9.11 7.35
CA ASP A 14 -0.14 -7.85 7.09
C ASP A 14 0.71 -6.69 7.63
N VAL A 15 1.20 -5.85 6.74
CA VAL A 15 2.11 -4.75 7.05
C VAL A 15 1.63 -3.49 6.34
N GLU A 16 1.49 -2.43 7.11
CA GLU A 16 1.31 -1.07 6.61
C GLU A 16 2.67 -0.37 6.61
N THR A 17 2.92 0.46 5.61
CA THR A 17 4.10 1.31 5.56
C THR A 17 3.65 2.71 5.17
N GLU A 18 3.98 3.67 6.01
CA GLU A 18 3.62 5.07 5.85
C GLU A 18 4.90 5.89 5.60
N GLN A 19 4.86 6.78 4.61
CA GLN A 19 5.91 7.77 4.35
C GLN A 19 5.34 9.15 4.64
N ILE A 20 5.93 9.83 5.62
CA ILE A 20 5.51 11.16 6.07
C ILE A 20 6.60 12.16 5.66
N VAL A 21 6.18 13.28 5.06
CA VAL A 21 7.08 14.38 4.68
C VAL A 21 6.46 15.69 5.17
N PHE A 22 7.26 16.48 5.88
CA PHE A 22 6.87 17.77 6.42
C PHE A 22 8.04 18.75 6.32
N GLU A 23 7.75 20.04 6.42
CA GLU A 23 8.74 21.10 6.42
C GLU A 23 9.54 21.13 7.72
N ASP A 24 10.87 21.21 7.62
CA ASP A 24 11.71 21.45 8.77
C ASP A 24 11.72 22.95 9.08
N THR A 25 11.05 23.35 10.16
CA THR A 25 10.87 24.75 10.55
C THR A 25 11.62 25.06 11.84
N PRO A 26 12.20 26.27 12.02
CA PRO A 26 12.93 26.63 13.24
C PRO A 26 12.14 26.51 14.56
N ASP A 27 10.81 26.61 14.49
CA ASP A 27 9.91 26.53 15.64
C ASP A 27 9.41 25.09 15.92
N ASP A 28 10.02 24.08 15.28
CA ASP A 28 9.65 22.64 15.36
C ASP A 28 8.18 22.31 15.01
N ILE A 29 7.44 23.25 14.40
CA ILE A 29 6.05 23.04 13.97
C ILE A 29 5.93 23.25 12.46
N PRO A 30 5.75 22.16 11.69
CA PRO A 30 5.58 22.28 10.26
C PRO A 30 4.29 23.04 9.92
N SER A 31 4.35 23.89 8.90
CA SER A 31 3.15 24.55 8.36
C SER A 31 2.30 23.57 7.53
N GLN A 32 2.95 22.55 6.97
CA GLN A 32 2.35 21.53 6.12
C GLN A 32 2.97 20.17 6.38
N ILE A 33 2.13 19.15 6.27
CA ILE A 33 2.52 17.75 6.38
C ILE A 33 1.81 16.93 5.32
N THR A 34 2.52 15.97 4.77
CA THR A 34 1.98 14.99 3.85
C THR A 34 2.23 13.59 4.35
N SER A 35 1.34 12.67 4.00
CA SER A 35 1.54 11.25 4.25
C SER A 35 1.02 10.41 3.10
N VAL A 36 1.69 9.29 2.84
CA VAL A 36 1.18 8.25 1.95
C VAL A 36 1.32 6.88 2.62
N VAL A 37 0.28 6.08 2.51
CA VAL A 37 0.22 4.71 3.03
C VAL A 37 0.26 3.72 1.88
N GLN A 38 1.06 2.67 2.03
CA GLN A 38 1.03 1.48 1.20
C GLN A 38 0.89 0.22 2.04
N HIS A 39 0.27 -0.79 1.45
CA HIS A 39 -0.05 -2.03 2.13
C HIS A 39 0.72 -3.22 1.54
N ARG A 40 1.19 -4.13 2.39
CA ARG A 40 1.79 -5.40 1.99
C ARG A 40 1.15 -6.54 2.79
N GLY A 41 0.89 -7.67 2.14
CA GLY A 41 0.30 -8.82 2.82
C GLY A 41 0.58 -10.13 2.11
N SER A 42 0.34 -11.24 2.81
CA SER A 42 0.25 -12.54 2.14
C SER A 42 -0.88 -12.52 1.10
N ILE A 43 -0.73 -13.36 0.07
CA ILE A 43 -1.78 -13.56 -0.93
C ILE A 43 -3.05 -14.02 -0.22
N PRO A 44 -4.18 -13.29 -0.35
CA PRO A 44 -5.41 -13.57 0.38
C PRO A 44 -6.15 -14.73 -0.27
N LEU A 45 -5.60 -15.93 -0.12
CA LEU A 45 -6.24 -17.19 -0.45
C LEU A 45 -6.17 -18.07 0.80
N VAL A 46 -7.04 -19.07 0.91
CA VAL A 46 -6.93 -20.07 1.97
C VAL A 46 -5.87 -21.09 1.51
N TRP A 47 -4.64 -20.91 1.95
CA TRP A 47 -3.53 -21.79 1.60
C TRP A 47 -2.58 -21.99 2.78
N PHE A 48 -1.86 -23.10 2.75
CA PHE A 48 -0.88 -23.41 3.78
C PHE A 48 0.38 -23.99 3.17
N GLN A 49 1.46 -23.85 3.93
CA GLN A 49 2.76 -24.37 3.61
C GLN A 49 3.30 -25.02 4.87
N GLU A 50 3.65 -26.29 4.78
CA GLU A 50 4.13 -27.05 5.93
C GLU A 50 5.54 -26.60 6.31
N THR A 51 5.74 -26.05 7.49
CA THR A 51 7.06 -25.59 7.92
C THR A 51 7.86 -26.74 8.52
N SER A 52 8.55 -27.51 7.69
CA SER A 52 9.55 -28.50 8.13
C SER A 52 10.95 -27.90 8.12
N ARG A 53 11.73 -28.13 9.18
CA ARG A 53 13.15 -27.67 9.28
C ARG A 53 14.07 -28.34 8.25
N LEU A 54 13.65 -29.45 7.66
CA LEU A 54 14.41 -30.22 6.67
C LEU A 54 14.08 -29.79 5.22
N ASN A 55 12.94 -29.14 5.00
CA ASN A 55 12.49 -28.74 3.66
C ASN A 55 12.71 -27.23 3.45
N ILE A 56 13.77 -26.89 2.72
CA ILE A 56 14.14 -25.50 2.39
C ILE A 56 13.04 -24.80 1.56
N ARG A 57 12.20 -25.55 0.82
CA ARG A 57 11.07 -25.04 0.04
C ARG A 57 9.84 -25.92 0.14
N PRO A 58 9.07 -25.80 1.23
CA PRO A 58 7.93 -26.66 1.46
C PRO A 58 6.81 -26.46 0.44
N GLU A 59 6.02 -27.51 0.23
CA GLU A 59 4.92 -27.51 -0.72
C GLU A 59 3.80 -26.55 -0.30
N ILE A 60 3.13 -25.98 -1.30
CA ILE A 60 1.98 -25.11 -1.09
C ILE A 60 0.74 -25.94 -1.36
N THR A 61 -0.17 -25.96 -0.39
CA THR A 61 -1.46 -26.60 -0.54
C THR A 61 -2.56 -25.55 -0.49
N LEU A 62 -3.37 -25.49 -1.55
CA LEU A 62 -4.58 -24.68 -1.63
C LEU A 62 -5.72 -25.42 -0.92
N LYS A 63 -6.52 -24.71 -0.13
CA LYS A 63 -7.81 -25.19 0.35
C LYS A 63 -8.94 -24.49 -0.38
N SER A 64 -10.09 -25.15 -0.43
CA SER A 64 -11.30 -24.55 -0.98
C SER A 64 -11.78 -23.41 -0.08
N ASP A 65 -12.00 -22.25 -0.69
CA ASP A 65 -12.76 -21.12 -0.14
C ASP A 65 -14.03 -21.02 -0.99
N VAL A 66 -15.14 -21.56 -0.49
CA VAL A 66 -16.41 -21.60 -1.24
C VAL A 66 -16.79 -20.16 -1.61
N ASP A 67 -16.95 -19.90 -2.90
CA ASP A 67 -17.25 -18.57 -3.47
C ASP A 67 -16.25 -17.46 -3.08
N TYR A 68 -15.04 -17.84 -2.68
CA TYR A 68 -14.00 -16.92 -2.23
C TYR A 68 -14.44 -16.00 -1.08
N LYS A 69 -15.27 -16.49 -0.14
CA LYS A 69 -15.83 -15.70 0.97
C LYS A 69 -14.74 -15.05 1.84
N ALA A 70 -13.74 -15.82 2.28
CA ALA A 70 -12.67 -15.27 3.11
C ALA A 70 -11.83 -14.24 2.36
N THR A 71 -11.58 -14.52 1.07
CA THR A 71 -10.86 -13.62 0.16
C THR A 71 -11.63 -12.31 -0.09
N ARG A 72 -12.95 -12.39 -0.28
CA ARG A 72 -13.83 -11.22 -0.45
C ARG A 72 -13.85 -10.36 0.79
N LEU A 73 -14.10 -10.97 1.96
CA LEU A 73 -14.13 -10.28 3.24
C LEU A 73 -12.81 -9.55 3.53
N HIS A 74 -11.69 -10.13 3.11
CA HIS A 74 -10.40 -9.46 3.21
C HIS A 74 -10.34 -8.13 2.46
N PHE A 75 -10.83 -8.08 1.22
CA PHE A 75 -10.85 -6.85 0.44
C PHE A 75 -11.92 -5.86 0.92
N GLU A 76 -13.06 -6.33 1.41
CA GLU A 76 -14.05 -5.47 2.08
C GLU A 76 -13.43 -4.78 3.30
N ASN A 77 -12.67 -5.51 4.13
CA ASN A 77 -11.93 -4.94 5.25
C ASN A 77 -10.86 -3.92 4.82
N LEU A 78 -10.25 -4.08 3.63
CA LEU A 78 -9.32 -3.09 3.09
C LEU A 78 -10.05 -1.84 2.60
N VAL A 79 -11.19 -1.99 1.92
CA VAL A 79 -12.01 -0.86 1.47
C VAL A 79 -12.52 -0.05 2.66
N LEU A 80 -12.93 -0.71 3.75
CA LEU A 80 -13.33 -0.04 4.99
C LEU A 80 -12.20 0.78 5.63
N ARG A 81 -10.94 0.34 5.48
CA ARG A 81 -9.77 1.02 6.07
C ARG A 81 -9.20 2.13 5.19
N TYR A 82 -9.06 1.87 3.89
CA TYR A 82 -8.30 2.73 2.97
C TYR A 82 -9.13 3.34 1.85
N GLY A 83 -10.41 2.98 1.73
CA GLY A 83 -11.25 3.42 0.63
C GLY A 83 -11.07 2.62 -0.66
N ASN A 84 -11.42 3.25 -1.77
CA ASN A 84 -11.45 2.66 -3.11
C ASN A 84 -10.80 3.65 -4.10
N PRO A 85 -9.80 3.23 -4.91
CA PRO A 85 -9.52 1.85 -5.28
C PRO A 85 -8.56 1.08 -4.37
N ILE A 86 -8.78 -0.24 -4.30
CA ILE A 86 -7.75 -1.20 -3.90
C ILE A 86 -7.02 -1.65 -5.16
N VAL A 87 -5.76 -1.22 -5.30
CA VAL A 87 -4.90 -1.65 -6.41
C VAL A 87 -3.96 -2.74 -5.91
N ILE A 88 -4.00 -3.91 -6.55
CA ILE A 88 -3.25 -5.08 -6.14
C ILE A 88 -2.08 -5.28 -7.09
N LEU A 89 -0.86 -5.16 -6.57
CA LEU A 89 0.37 -5.48 -7.26
C LEU A 89 0.87 -6.87 -6.86
N ASN A 90 0.72 -7.82 -7.76
CA ASN A 90 1.02 -9.22 -7.51
C ASN A 90 2.37 -9.62 -8.11
N LEU A 91 3.38 -9.83 -7.25
CA LEU A 91 4.79 -10.03 -7.67
C LEU A 91 5.21 -11.51 -7.79
N ILE A 92 4.23 -12.40 -7.96
CA ILE A 92 4.40 -13.85 -7.95
C ILE A 92 5.20 -14.32 -9.20
N LYS A 93 6.06 -15.33 -9.05
CA LYS A 93 6.77 -15.95 -10.18
C LYS A 93 5.82 -16.75 -11.07
N THR A 94 6.02 -16.66 -12.38
CA THR A 94 5.24 -17.39 -13.39
C THR A 94 5.93 -18.65 -13.87
N ARG A 95 7.26 -18.69 -13.89
CA ARG A 95 8.06 -19.84 -14.35
C ARG A 95 8.93 -20.38 -13.22
N GLU A 96 8.63 -21.59 -12.81
CA GLU A 96 9.32 -22.31 -11.74
C GLU A 96 9.58 -23.75 -12.17
N LYS A 97 10.66 -24.36 -11.66
CA LYS A 97 10.93 -25.79 -11.92
C LYS A 97 9.86 -26.71 -11.30
N LYS A 98 9.39 -26.36 -10.10
CA LYS A 98 8.24 -26.99 -9.44
C LYS A 98 7.17 -25.91 -9.25
N PRO A 99 5.94 -26.10 -9.76
CA PRO A 99 4.88 -25.10 -9.66
C PRO A 99 4.50 -24.90 -8.19
N ARG A 100 4.70 -23.68 -7.68
CA ARG A 100 4.40 -23.30 -6.29
C ARG A 100 3.70 -21.95 -6.27
N GLU A 101 4.45 -20.90 -6.59
CA GLU A 101 3.96 -19.54 -6.75
C GLU A 101 2.92 -19.46 -7.88
N SER A 102 3.21 -20.13 -9.00
CA SER A 102 2.33 -20.18 -10.18
C SER A 102 0.94 -20.76 -9.92
N LEU A 103 0.79 -21.69 -8.96
CA LEU A 103 -0.52 -22.22 -8.52
C LEU A 103 -1.34 -21.14 -7.82
N LEU A 104 -0.73 -20.46 -6.84
CA LEU A 104 -1.37 -19.35 -6.13
C LEU A 104 -1.75 -18.21 -7.08
N ARG A 105 -0.91 -17.91 -8.07
CA ARG A 105 -1.20 -16.90 -9.09
C ARG A 105 -2.47 -17.23 -9.87
N ALA A 106 -2.58 -18.47 -10.36
CA ALA A 106 -3.73 -18.88 -11.16
C ALA A 106 -5.01 -18.85 -10.32
N GLU A 107 -4.96 -19.36 -9.10
CA GLU A 107 -6.12 -19.39 -8.22
C GLU A 107 -6.53 -17.99 -7.75
N PHE A 108 -5.57 -17.12 -7.47
CA PHE A 108 -5.85 -15.76 -7.05
C PHE A 108 -6.48 -14.93 -8.17
N ALA A 109 -6.03 -15.13 -9.42
CA ALA A 109 -6.66 -14.48 -10.58
C ALA A 109 -8.13 -14.90 -10.74
N LYS A 110 -8.48 -16.18 -10.50
CA LYS A 110 -9.88 -16.63 -10.49
C LYS A 110 -10.68 -15.98 -9.37
N ALA A 111 -10.11 -15.88 -8.17
CA ALA A 111 -10.75 -15.23 -7.02
C ALA A 111 -11.10 -13.77 -7.32
N ILE A 112 -10.14 -12.99 -7.85
CA ILE A 112 -10.36 -11.59 -8.23
C ILE A 112 -11.43 -11.48 -9.32
N HIS A 113 -11.38 -12.33 -10.35
CA HIS A 113 -12.40 -12.35 -11.40
C HIS A 113 -13.79 -12.65 -10.86
N TYR A 114 -13.91 -13.64 -9.98
CA TYR A 114 -15.17 -14.01 -9.34
C TYR A 114 -15.72 -12.87 -8.46
N ILE A 115 -14.88 -12.22 -7.66
CA ILE A 115 -15.27 -11.10 -6.81
C ILE A 115 -15.73 -9.91 -7.66
N ASN A 116 -14.95 -9.53 -8.68
CA ASN A 116 -15.25 -8.38 -9.55
C ASN A 116 -16.52 -8.55 -10.39
N LYS A 117 -16.97 -9.79 -10.66
CA LYS A 117 -18.27 -10.03 -11.30
C LYS A 117 -19.45 -9.53 -10.45
N GLY A 118 -19.31 -9.56 -9.13
CA GLY A 118 -20.33 -9.11 -8.20
C GLY A 118 -20.21 -7.64 -7.78
N LEU A 119 -19.26 -6.89 -8.35
CA LEU A 119 -19.01 -5.49 -8.01
C LEU A 119 -19.29 -4.58 -9.23
N PRO A 120 -19.82 -3.36 -8.99
CA PRO A 120 -19.93 -2.36 -10.04
C PRO A 120 -18.53 -1.90 -10.49
N ASP A 121 -18.43 -1.39 -11.72
CA ASP A 121 -17.15 -1.10 -12.39
C ASP A 121 -16.22 -0.17 -11.59
N ASP A 122 -16.78 0.82 -10.91
CA ASP A 122 -16.08 1.79 -10.06
C ASP A 122 -15.50 1.19 -8.79
N LYS A 123 -16.06 0.07 -8.29
CA LYS A 123 -15.63 -0.63 -7.07
C LYS A 123 -14.82 -1.89 -7.32
N ARG A 124 -14.49 -2.19 -8.58
CA ARG A 124 -13.70 -3.38 -8.90
C ARG A 124 -12.27 -3.27 -8.36
N LEU A 125 -11.79 -4.39 -7.84
CA LEU A 125 -10.39 -4.55 -7.47
C LEU A 125 -9.51 -4.45 -8.72
N LYS A 126 -8.54 -3.53 -8.70
CA LYS A 126 -7.62 -3.32 -9.82
C LYS A 126 -6.44 -4.26 -9.66
N PHE A 127 -6.36 -5.31 -10.47
CA PHE A 127 -5.34 -6.35 -10.33
C PHE A 127 -4.24 -6.25 -11.40
N LEU A 128 -3.01 -6.05 -10.96
CA LEU A 128 -1.82 -6.00 -11.79
C LEU A 128 -0.85 -7.11 -11.38
N HIS A 129 -0.39 -7.89 -12.35
CA HIS A 129 0.58 -8.96 -12.12
C HIS A 129 1.91 -8.66 -12.80
N MET A 130 3.01 -8.72 -12.03
CA MET A 130 4.37 -8.50 -12.55
C MET A 130 5.34 -9.54 -12.01
N ASP A 131 5.85 -10.40 -12.90
CA ASP A 131 6.92 -11.33 -12.56
C ASP A 131 8.29 -10.63 -12.66
N LEU A 132 8.72 -10.02 -11.55
CA LEU A 132 10.00 -9.30 -11.50
C LEU A 132 11.20 -10.20 -11.84
N SER A 133 11.13 -11.50 -11.52
CA SER A 133 12.22 -12.45 -11.83
C SER A 133 12.34 -12.74 -13.33
N LYS A 134 11.23 -12.66 -14.06
CA LYS A 134 11.21 -12.74 -15.51
C LYS A 134 11.66 -11.42 -16.14
N LEU A 135 11.21 -10.29 -15.59
CA LEU A 135 11.54 -8.96 -16.10
C LEU A 135 13.04 -8.63 -15.92
N SER A 136 13.64 -8.97 -14.78
CA SER A 136 15.06 -8.72 -14.51
C SER A 136 16.02 -9.48 -15.43
N ARG A 137 15.56 -10.57 -16.05
CA ARG A 137 16.35 -11.37 -17.01
C ARG A 137 16.19 -10.90 -18.45
N ARG A 138 15.24 -10.02 -18.75
CA ARG A 138 15.03 -9.49 -20.10
C ARG A 138 16.04 -8.36 -20.34
N LYS A 139 16.84 -8.51 -21.39
CA LYS A 139 17.82 -7.50 -21.80
C LYS A 139 17.11 -6.16 -22.09
N GLY A 140 17.65 -5.05 -21.57
CA GLY A 140 17.11 -3.70 -21.79
C GLY A 140 15.85 -3.35 -20.98
N THR A 141 15.41 -4.19 -20.04
CA THR A 141 14.26 -3.86 -19.18
C THR A 141 14.69 -3.09 -17.94
N ASN A 142 14.24 -1.84 -17.79
CA ASN A 142 14.36 -1.10 -16.54
C ASN A 142 13.19 -1.46 -15.60
N VAL A 143 13.42 -2.42 -14.72
CA VAL A 143 12.40 -2.90 -13.76
C VAL A 143 11.94 -1.79 -12.82
N LEU A 144 12.87 -0.95 -12.36
CA LEU A 144 12.56 0.16 -11.46
C LEU A 144 11.73 1.23 -12.18
N GLY A 145 12.08 1.56 -13.43
CA GLY A 145 11.29 2.47 -14.25
C GLY A 145 9.86 1.98 -14.49
N LEU A 146 9.67 0.67 -14.71
CA LEU A 146 8.33 0.09 -14.83
C LEU A 146 7.55 0.16 -13.51
N LEU A 147 8.21 -0.14 -12.38
CA LEU A 147 7.61 -0.03 -11.05
C LEU A 147 7.25 1.42 -10.72
N ASN A 148 8.11 2.39 -11.05
CA ASN A 148 7.83 3.82 -10.89
C ASN A 148 6.64 4.26 -11.72
N LYS A 149 6.52 3.79 -12.97
CA LYS A 149 5.33 4.07 -13.79
C LYS A 149 4.05 3.56 -13.12
N VAL A 150 4.07 2.30 -12.67
CA VAL A 150 2.94 1.71 -11.93
C VAL A 150 2.64 2.50 -10.66
N ALA A 151 3.66 2.90 -9.93
CA ALA A 151 3.50 3.68 -8.70
C ALA A 151 2.85 5.04 -8.97
N SER A 152 3.33 5.77 -9.97
CA SER A 152 2.75 7.04 -10.39
C SER A 152 1.29 6.90 -10.81
N ASP A 153 0.98 5.93 -11.67
CA ASP A 153 -0.40 5.66 -12.11
C ASP A 153 -1.32 5.33 -10.91
N VAL A 154 -0.81 4.63 -9.88
CA VAL A 154 -1.58 4.30 -8.69
C VAL A 154 -1.77 5.51 -7.78
N LEU A 155 -0.76 6.35 -7.60
CA LEU A 155 -0.88 7.58 -6.81
C LEU A 155 -1.90 8.56 -7.42
N GLU A 156 -2.11 8.58 -8.74
CA GLU A 156 -3.21 9.36 -9.36
C GLU A 156 -4.59 8.85 -8.97
N LEU A 157 -4.70 7.55 -8.71
CA LEU A 157 -5.95 6.92 -8.36
C LEU A 157 -6.23 7.00 -6.86
N THR A 158 -5.19 6.93 -6.03
CA THR A 158 -5.32 6.84 -4.56
C THR A 158 -5.13 8.16 -3.84
N ASP A 159 -4.52 9.16 -4.47
CA ASP A 159 -4.05 10.39 -3.84
C ASP A 159 -3.08 10.11 -2.66
N LEU A 160 -2.77 11.16 -1.91
CA LEU A 160 -2.00 11.19 -0.67
C LEU A 160 -2.72 12.08 0.36
N LEU A 161 -2.36 11.97 1.63
CA LEU A 161 -2.75 12.93 2.66
C LEU A 161 -1.90 14.20 2.51
N HIS A 162 -2.52 15.36 2.46
CA HIS A 162 -1.87 16.66 2.58
C HIS A 162 -2.67 17.51 3.54
N CYS A 163 -2.03 17.99 4.60
CA CYS A 163 -2.65 18.83 5.62
C CYS A 163 -1.86 20.12 5.79
N GLU A 164 -2.60 21.20 6.01
CA GLU A 164 -2.07 22.44 6.59
C GLU A 164 -2.26 22.42 8.11
N ILE A 165 -1.28 22.96 8.83
CA ILE A 165 -1.29 23.06 10.29
C ILE A 165 -1.41 24.53 10.65
N THR A 166 -2.46 24.86 11.39
CA THR A 166 -2.69 26.22 11.90
C THR A 166 -2.55 26.23 13.41
N ILE A 167 -1.74 27.16 13.93
CA ILE A 167 -1.57 27.38 15.36
C ILE A 167 -2.52 28.50 15.80
N SER A 168 -3.33 28.24 16.82
CA SER A 168 -4.17 29.24 17.49
C SER A 168 -3.66 29.49 18.90
N SER A 169 -3.40 30.75 19.22
CA SER A 169 -3.00 31.21 20.56
C SER A 169 -4.17 31.46 21.51
N LYS A 170 -5.42 31.18 21.09
CA LYS A 170 -6.60 31.31 21.96
C LYS A 170 -6.86 30.02 22.72
N PRO A 171 -7.22 30.08 24.02
CA PRO A 171 -7.72 28.91 24.75
C PRO A 171 -8.96 28.39 24.02
N LEU A 172 -8.97 27.11 23.64
CA LEU A 172 -10.13 26.50 23.00
C LEU A 172 -11.26 26.34 24.03
N ASP A 173 -12.40 26.97 23.76
CA ASP A 173 -13.67 26.52 24.31
C ASP A 173 -13.92 25.10 23.77
N ALA A 174 -14.06 24.15 24.70
CA ALA A 174 -14.17 22.72 24.43
C ALA A 174 -15.50 22.35 23.73
N SER A 175 -15.66 22.70 22.45
CA SER A 175 -16.83 22.29 21.67
C SER A 175 -16.65 22.39 20.15
N SER A 176 -15.73 21.63 19.57
CA SER A 176 -15.90 21.14 18.19
C SER A 176 -14.93 19.99 17.90
N GLY A 177 -15.45 18.78 17.77
CA GLY A 177 -14.66 17.60 17.42
C GLY A 177 -14.23 17.64 15.97
N GLN A 178 -12.98 18.07 15.72
CA GLN A 178 -12.21 17.78 14.51
C GLN A 178 -10.72 18.02 14.79
N GLY A 179 -9.96 16.93 15.00
CA GLY A 179 -8.50 16.88 14.81
C GLY A 179 -7.61 17.87 15.57
N SER A 180 -8.03 18.46 16.68
CA SER A 180 -7.17 19.35 17.47
C SER A 180 -6.19 18.56 18.34
N CYS A 181 -4.92 18.92 18.32
CA CYS A 181 -3.92 18.44 19.27
C CYS A 181 -3.30 19.61 20.02
N ASP A 182 -3.08 19.43 21.32
CA ASP A 182 -2.37 20.41 22.14
C ASP A 182 -0.87 20.25 21.90
N ILE A 183 -0.21 21.32 21.43
CA ILE A 183 1.24 21.35 21.26
C ILE A 183 1.83 22.27 22.34
N LYS A 184 2.80 21.75 23.09
CA LYS A 184 3.60 22.55 24.02
C LYS A 184 4.69 23.27 23.23
N ILE A 185 4.70 24.60 23.30
CA ILE A 185 5.75 25.45 22.74
C ILE A 185 6.22 26.38 23.85
N ASN A 186 7.51 26.32 24.21
CA ASN A 186 8.11 27.26 25.17
C ASN A 186 7.28 27.49 26.46
N ASP A 187 6.86 26.40 27.10
CA ASP A 187 5.99 26.35 28.31
C ASP A 187 4.53 26.83 28.17
N ASP A 188 4.13 27.36 27.01
CA ASP A 188 2.73 27.67 26.69
C ASP A 188 2.07 26.54 25.90
N PHE A 189 0.77 26.31 26.16
CA PHE A 189 -0.05 25.39 25.38
C PHE A 189 -0.72 26.15 24.24
N CYS A 190 -0.36 25.83 23.00
CA CYS A 190 -1.02 26.32 21.81
C CYS A 190 -1.85 25.20 21.19
N ALA A 191 -3.05 25.54 20.72
CA ALA A 191 -3.88 24.60 19.99
C ALA A 191 -3.39 24.55 18.53
N ALA A 192 -2.97 23.37 18.07
CA ALA A 192 -2.74 23.14 16.65
C ALA A 192 -3.95 22.44 16.03
N THR A 193 -4.38 22.96 14.89
CA THR A 193 -5.45 22.36 14.10
C THR A 193 -4.87 21.88 12.79
N MET A 194 -5.08 20.59 12.48
CA MET A 194 -4.73 20.02 11.19
C MET A 194 -5.94 20.09 10.25
N VAL A 195 -5.79 20.78 9.13
CA VAL A 195 -6.82 20.92 8.10
C VAL A 195 -6.40 20.08 6.88
N PRO A 196 -7.10 18.98 6.58
CA PRO A 196 -6.78 18.16 5.41
C PRO A 196 -7.20 18.87 4.12
N LEU A 197 -6.24 19.12 3.23
CA LEU A 197 -6.45 19.60 1.87
C LEU A 197 -6.70 18.45 0.90
N LEU A 198 -5.98 17.33 1.09
CA LEU A 198 -6.15 16.10 0.35
C LEU A 198 -6.22 14.92 1.32
N LEU A 199 -7.00 13.90 0.97
CA LEU A 199 -7.08 12.65 1.69
C LEU A 199 -6.77 11.49 0.74
N GLN A 200 -5.90 10.60 1.18
CA GLN A 200 -5.69 9.34 0.48
C GLN A 200 -6.99 8.52 0.52
N LYS A 201 -7.50 8.16 -0.66
CA LYS A 201 -8.81 7.53 -0.87
C LYS A 201 -8.75 6.08 -1.35
N GLY A 202 -7.56 5.52 -1.46
CA GLY A 202 -7.32 4.13 -1.85
C GLY A 202 -5.92 3.66 -1.44
N VAL A 203 -5.54 2.44 -1.79
CA VAL A 203 -4.22 1.91 -1.41
C VAL A 203 -3.63 0.97 -2.47
N LEU A 204 -2.30 1.06 -2.63
CA LEU A 204 -1.50 0.04 -3.29
C LEU A 204 -1.24 -1.12 -2.32
N ARG A 205 -1.77 -2.30 -2.64
CA ARG A 205 -1.47 -3.55 -1.95
C ARG A 205 -0.48 -4.38 -2.74
N THR A 206 0.71 -4.62 -2.20
CA THR A 206 1.69 -5.55 -2.77
C THR A 206 1.56 -6.95 -2.18
N ASN A 207 1.33 -7.94 -3.05
CA ASN A 207 1.32 -9.36 -2.69
C ASN A 207 2.66 -10.02 -3.04
N CYS A 208 3.21 -10.79 -2.10
CA CYS A 208 4.34 -11.69 -2.35
C CYS A 208 4.25 -12.93 -1.45
N ILE A 209 4.88 -14.01 -1.89
CA ILE A 209 4.93 -15.24 -1.10
C ILE A 209 6.03 -15.19 -0.04
N ASP A 210 7.27 -14.75 -0.36
CA ASP A 210 8.43 -15.02 0.50
C ASP A 210 9.63 -14.07 0.37
N CYS A 211 9.70 -13.18 -0.62
CA CYS A 211 10.92 -12.37 -0.80
C CYS A 211 10.66 -10.96 -0.29
N LEU A 212 11.19 -10.66 0.89
CA LEU A 212 11.33 -9.29 1.37
C LEU A 212 11.94 -8.40 0.26
N ASP A 213 12.94 -8.90 -0.47
CA ASP A 213 13.61 -8.15 -1.54
C ASP A 213 12.66 -7.68 -2.66
N ARG A 214 11.78 -8.57 -3.16
CA ARG A 214 10.84 -8.22 -4.25
C ARG A 214 9.84 -7.16 -3.80
N THR A 215 9.32 -7.32 -2.57
CA THR A 215 8.38 -6.36 -2.02
C THR A 215 9.06 -5.05 -1.69
N ASN A 216 10.28 -5.09 -1.14
CA ASN A 216 11.03 -3.89 -0.79
C ASN A 216 11.35 -3.06 -2.02
N VAL A 217 11.75 -3.66 -3.15
CA VAL A 217 11.99 -2.91 -4.39
C VAL A 217 10.70 -2.25 -4.89
N ALA A 218 9.56 -2.93 -4.82
CA ALA A 218 8.28 -2.33 -5.20
C ALA A 218 7.82 -1.23 -4.23
N GLN A 219 8.01 -1.43 -2.93
CA GLN A 219 7.67 -0.44 -1.91
C GLN A 219 8.59 0.78 -1.98
N PHE A 220 9.87 0.60 -2.30
CA PHE A 220 10.83 1.66 -2.57
C PHE A 220 10.43 2.46 -3.80
N ALA A 221 10.12 1.81 -4.92
CA ALA A 221 9.64 2.48 -6.13
C ALA A 221 8.38 3.31 -5.88
N TYR A 222 7.43 2.75 -5.11
CA TYR A 222 6.24 3.49 -4.70
C TYR A 222 6.57 4.68 -3.79
N GLY A 223 7.45 4.48 -2.82
CA GLY A 223 7.89 5.55 -1.92
C GLY A 223 8.61 6.68 -2.65
N LEU A 224 9.45 6.37 -3.64
CA LEU A 224 10.12 7.37 -4.46
C LEU A 224 9.14 8.18 -5.33
N ALA A 225 8.20 7.49 -6.00
CA ALA A 225 7.18 8.18 -6.79
C ALA A 225 6.27 9.05 -5.91
N ALA A 226 5.97 8.59 -4.68
CA ALA A 226 5.20 9.37 -3.73
C ALA A 226 5.99 10.58 -3.22
N LEU A 227 7.28 10.43 -2.93
CA LEU A 227 8.13 11.55 -2.53
C LEU A 227 8.08 12.68 -3.55
N GLY A 228 8.15 12.37 -4.86
CA GLY A 228 8.02 13.39 -5.90
C GLY A 228 6.70 14.15 -5.86
N ARG A 229 5.59 13.46 -5.58
CA ARG A 229 4.30 14.12 -5.37
C ARG A 229 4.24 14.92 -4.08
N GLN A 230 4.79 14.39 -2.99
CA GLN A 230 4.83 15.05 -1.70
C GLN A 230 5.61 16.37 -1.78
N LEU A 231 6.79 16.37 -2.41
CA LEU A 231 7.57 17.59 -2.63
C LEU A 231 6.83 18.58 -3.53
N HIS A 232 6.12 18.10 -4.55
CA HIS A 232 5.35 18.96 -5.44
C HIS A 232 4.17 19.63 -4.74
N VAL A 233 3.38 18.89 -3.93
CA VAL A 233 2.26 19.50 -3.18
C VAL A 233 2.75 20.45 -2.08
N LEU A 234 3.92 20.19 -1.52
CA LEU A 234 4.63 21.10 -0.59
C LEU A 234 5.30 22.28 -1.33
N LYS A 235 5.16 22.38 -2.65
CA LYS A 235 5.71 23.46 -3.48
C LYS A 235 7.24 23.56 -3.44
N LEU A 236 7.92 22.44 -3.17
CA LEU A 236 9.38 22.33 -3.17
C LEU A 236 9.93 21.93 -4.55
N THR A 237 9.09 21.33 -5.41
CA THR A 237 9.44 20.98 -6.81
C THR A 237 8.35 21.42 -7.78
N GLU A 238 8.75 21.84 -8.99
CA GLU A 238 7.79 22.22 -10.05
C GLU A 238 7.07 21.02 -10.65
N GLU A 239 7.73 19.87 -10.71
CA GLU A 239 7.18 18.63 -11.27
C GLU A 239 6.93 17.58 -10.17
N PRO A 240 5.89 16.73 -10.32
CA PRO A 240 5.54 15.67 -9.35
C PRO A 240 6.39 14.40 -9.48
N LYS A 241 7.54 14.47 -10.17
CA LYS A 241 8.42 13.34 -10.46
C LYS A 241 9.83 13.65 -9.99
N ILE A 242 10.46 12.64 -9.39
CA ILE A 242 11.88 12.65 -9.04
C ILE A 242 12.55 11.60 -9.91
N ASP A 243 13.51 12.01 -10.72
CA ASP A 243 14.35 11.09 -11.44
C ASP A 243 15.55 10.71 -10.55
N LEU A 244 15.89 9.42 -10.50
CA LEU A 244 17.03 8.90 -9.71
C LEU A 244 18.40 9.29 -10.28
N HIS A 245 18.42 10.19 -11.26
CA HIS A 245 19.63 10.66 -11.95
C HIS A 245 19.89 12.15 -11.72
N ASP A 246 19.05 12.82 -10.91
CA ASP A 246 19.27 14.19 -10.44
C ASP A 246 20.05 14.22 -9.12
#